data_AF-A0A8J7CFI9-F1
#
_entry.id   AF-A0A8J7CFI9-F1
#
_cell.length_a   1.000
_cell.length_b   1.000
_cell.length_c   1.000
_cell.angle_alpha   90.00
_cell.angle_beta   90.00
_cell.angle_gamma   90.00
#
_symmetry.space_group_name_H-M   'P 1'
#
loop_
_entity.id
_entity.type
_entity.pdbx_description
1 polymer ?
#
loop_
_entity_poly.entity_id
_entity_poly.type
_entity_poly.pdbx_seq_one_letter_code
_entity_poly.pdbx_strand_id
1 'polypeptide(L)' 'MPEHNFDRPKGRLDEFTINSEALKGNLLGDPHVRTVAVYLPEGYDDSDANYPVLVELAGFT' A
#
# COMPACT_ATOMS: atom_id res chain seq x y z
N MET A 1 17.63 -23.49 -14.86
CA MET A 1 16.88 -22.95 -13.71
C MET A 1 16.80 -21.45 -13.92
N PRO A 2 15.64 -20.79 -13.77
CA PRO A 2 15.63 -19.34 -13.77
C PRO A 2 16.48 -18.83 -12.61
N GLU A 3 17.38 -17.89 -12.88
CA GLU A 3 18.01 -17.10 -11.83
C GLU A 3 16.94 -16.18 -11.26
N HIS A 4 16.43 -16.51 -10.07
CA HIS A 4 15.55 -15.62 -9.34
C HIS A 4 16.41 -14.70 -8.48
N ASN A 5 16.26 -13.40 -8.70
CA ASN A 5 16.86 -12.41 -7.83
C ASN A 5 16.08 -12.38 -6.50
N PHE A 6 16.76 -12.70 -5.40
CA PHE A 6 16.22 -12.66 -4.04
C PHE A 6 16.63 -11.39 -3.28
N ASP A 7 17.26 -10.44 -3.95
CA ASP A 7 17.52 -9.12 -3.38
C ASP A 7 16.19 -8.46 -3.02
N ARG A 8 16.20 -7.74 -1.90
CA ARG A 8 15.03 -6.98 -1.47
C ARG A 8 14.73 -5.87 -2.50
N PRO A 9 13.44 -5.60 -2.77
CA PRO A 9 13.07 -4.42 -3.54
C PRO A 9 13.63 -3.15 -2.88
N LYS A 10 14.17 -2.23 -3.69
CA LYS A 10 14.83 -0.99 -3.24
C LYS A 10 13.90 0.25 -3.30
N GLY A 11 12.59 0.03 -3.36
CA GLY A 11 11.62 1.11 -3.31
C GLY A 11 11.42 1.69 -1.90
N ARG A 12 10.36 2.48 -1.73
CA ARG A 12 10.00 3.10 -0.45
C ARG A 12 8.55 2.80 -0.07
N LEU A 13 8.25 2.90 1.22
CA LEU A 13 6.89 2.91 1.73
C LEU A 13 6.48 4.36 1.98
N ASP A 14 5.41 4.79 1.30
CA ASP A 14 4.75 6.06 1.56
C ASP A 14 3.47 5.78 2.36
N GLU A 15 3.29 6.50 3.47
CA GLU A 15 2.11 6.38 4.32
C GLU A 15 1.27 7.65 4.22
N PHE A 16 -0.04 7.48 4.13
CA PHE A 16 -0.98 8.59 4.17
C PHE A 16 -2.26 8.21 4.91
N THR A 17 -2.94 9.22 5.43
CA THR A 17 -4.19 9.07 6.14
C THR A 17 -5.38 9.34 5.22
N ILE A 18 -6.37 8.46 5.26
CA ILE A 18 -7.66 8.64 4.59
C ILE A 18 -8.78 8.80 5.62
N ASN A 19 -9.78 9.61 5.27
CA ASN A 19 -11.07 9.65 5.97
C ASN A 19 -12.08 8.83 5.18
N SER A 20 -12.40 7.63 5.66
CA SER A 20 -13.30 6.71 4.95
C SER A 20 -14.75 6.93 5.38
N GLU A 21 -15.55 7.53 4.49
CA GLU A 21 -17.00 7.70 4.72
C GLU A 21 -17.72 6.35 4.89
N ALA A 22 -17.30 5.33 4.14
CA ALA A 22 -17.89 3.99 4.20
C ALA A 22 -17.71 3.29 5.57
N LEU A 23 -16.73 3.72 6.37
CA LEU A 23 -16.45 3.14 7.69
C LEU A 23 -17.07 3.93 8.85
N LYS A 24 -17.76 5.03 8.58
CA LYS A 24 -18.41 5.81 9.64
C LYS A 24 -19.49 4.98 10.35
N GLY A 25 -19.40 4.92 11.68
CA GLY A 25 -20.36 4.16 12.49
C GLY A 25 -20.22 2.64 12.36
N ASN A 26 -19.05 2.14 11.93
CA ASN A 26 -18.75 0.71 11.91
C ASN A 26 -19.10 0.05 13.25
N LEU A 27 -19.75 -1.12 13.21
CA LEU A 27 -20.30 -1.81 14.38
C LEU A 27 -19.25 -2.18 15.43
N LEU A 28 -18.01 -2.45 15.01
CA LEU A 28 -16.90 -2.73 15.92
C LEU A 28 -16.34 -1.46 16.58
N GLY A 29 -16.81 -0.28 16.18
CA GLY A 29 -16.35 1.00 16.71
C GLY A 29 -14.98 1.44 16.17
N ASP A 30 -14.39 0.67 15.24
CA ASP A 30 -13.07 1.01 14.70
C ASP A 30 -13.05 2.39 14.02
N PRO A 31 -11.91 3.11 14.03
CA PRO A 31 -11.79 4.41 13.40
C PRO A 31 -12.13 4.38 11.90
N HIS A 32 -12.87 5.39 11.45
CA HIS A 32 -13.08 5.61 10.01
C HIS A 32 -11.93 6.39 9.35
N VAL A 33 -11.06 6.99 10.18
CA VAL A 33 -9.78 7.58 9.76
C VAL A 33 -8.72 6.49 9.81
N ARG A 34 -8.08 6.19 8.67
CA ARG A 34 -7.17 5.05 8.53
C ARG A 34 -5.86 5.48 7.91
N THR A 35 -4.75 4.94 8.40
CA THR A 35 -3.46 5.02 7.71
C THR A 35 -3.36 3.91 6.68
N VAL A 36 -2.93 4.26 5.47
CA VAL A 36 -2.66 3.34 4.36
C VAL A 36 -1.19 3.49 3.98
N ALA A 37 -0.51 2.36 3.81
CA ALA A 37 0.85 2.32 3.29
C ALA A 37 0.84 1.86 1.83
N VAL A 38 1.66 2.48 1.00
CA VAL A 38 1.86 2.13 -0.41
C VAL A 38 3.35 1.96 -0.66
N TYR A 39 3.74 0.81 -1.21
CA TYR A 39 5.09 0.63 -1.73
C TYR A 39 5.21 1.25 -3.12
N LEU A 40 6.18 2.14 -3.29
CA LEU A 40 6.54 2.73 -4.58
C LEU A 40 7.88 2.15 -5.05
N PRO A 41 7.99 1.70 -6.31
CA PRO A 41 9.22 1.10 -6.82
C PRO A 41 10.39 2.11 -6.84
N GLU A 42 11.61 1.58 -6.91
CA GLU A 42 12.81 2.40 -7.11
C GLU A 42 12.66 3.25 -8.39
N GLY A 43 12.98 4.54 -8.30
CA GLY A 43 12.84 5.50 -9.41
C GLY A 43 11.41 5.93 -9.74
N TYR A 44 10.42 5.68 -8.86
CA TYR A 44 9.03 6.07 -9.10
C TYR A 44 8.87 7.57 -9.44
N ASP A 45 9.61 8.45 -8.77
CA ASP A 45 9.51 9.91 -9.00
C ASP A 45 10.33 10.39 -10.21
N ASP A 46 11.12 9.51 -10.84
CA ASP A 46 12.01 9.89 -11.96
C ASP A 46 11.27 9.94 -13.30
N SER A 47 9.99 9.55 -13.35
CA SER A 47 9.18 9.55 -14.57
C SER A 47 7.68 9.74 -14.29
N ASP A 48 6.94 10.19 -15.30
CA ASP A 48 5.47 10.26 -15.26
C ASP A 48 4.79 8.94 -15.70
N ALA A 49 5.50 7.81 -15.58
CA ALA A 49 4.96 6.52 -15.98
C ALA A 49 3.83 6.06 -15.04
N ASN A 50 2.80 5.43 -15.61
CA ASN A 50 1.75 4.79 -14.82
C ASN A 50 2.14 3.34 -14.51
N TYR A 51 1.88 2.92 -13.27
CA TYR A 51 2.15 1.56 -12.80
C TYR A 51 0.82 0.85 -12.49
N PRO A 52 0.74 -0.48 -12.68
CA PRO A 52 -0.39 -1.25 -12.18
C PRO A 52 -0.41 -1.21 -10.65
N VAL A 53 -1.60 -1.32 -10.06
CA VAL A 53 -1.78 -1.35 -8.60
C VAL A 53 -2.08 -2.78 -8.16
N LEU A 54 -1.31 -3.26 -7.18
CA LEU A 54 -1.64 -4.44 -6.38
C LEU A 54 -2.18 -3.97 -5.03
N VAL A 55 -3.40 -4.39 -4.69
CA VAL A 55 -3.99 -4.15 -3.37
C VAL A 55 -3.74 -5.38 -2.52
N GLU A 56 -2.86 -5.25 -1.53
CA GLU A 56 -2.58 -6.29 -0.54
C GLU A 56 -3.44 -6.06 0.71
N LEU A 57 -4.16 -7.10 1.14
CA LEU A 57 -4.96 -7.07 2.36
C LEU A 57 -4.41 -8.12 3.32
N ALA A 58 -4.18 -7.71 4.57
CA ALA A 58 -3.80 -8.63 5.62
C ALA A 58 -4.96 -9.58 5.92
N GLY A 59 -4.63 -10.85 6.17
CA GLY A 59 -5.58 -11.79 6.75
C GLY A 59 -5.95 -11.39 8.18
N PHE A 60 -7.12 -11.84 8.65
CA PHE A 60 -7.48 -11.73 10.06
C PHE A 60 -6.75 -12.80 10.88
N THR A 61 -6.09 -12.40 11.97
CA THR A 61 -5.40 -13.29 12.91
C THR A 61 -5.78 -12.95 14.35
#